data_AF-A0A5C3LDX2-F1
#
_entry.id   AF-A0A5C3LDX2-F1
#
_cell.length_a   1.000
_cell.length_b   1.000
_cell.length_c   1.000
_cell.angle_alpha   90.00
_cell.angle_beta   90.00
_cell.angle_gamma   90.00
#
_symmetry.space_group_name_H-M   'P 1'
#
loop_
_entity.id
_entity.type
_entity.pdbx_description
1 polymer ?
#
loop_
_entity_poly.entity_id
_entity_poly.type
_entity_poly.pdbx_seq_one_letter_code
_entity_poly.pdbx_strand_id
1 'polypeptide(L)'
;LLSIFTISSLCLGISHASTIAERACAPYAGDCSFTACCSGLYCPYNNARCRPCHPAGEYCGDAVPCCSGSCTWSPSNPYCS
;
A
#
# COMPACT_ATOMS: atom_id res chain seq x y z
N LEU A 1 24.48 35.21 0.96
CA LEU A 1 24.15 34.57 2.24
C LEU A 1 22.98 33.63 2.01
N LEU A 2 23.17 32.35 2.36
CA LEU A 2 22.18 31.29 2.69
C LEU A 2 21.05 31.02 1.69
N SER A 3 20.58 29.79 1.46
CA SER A 3 21.01 28.42 1.68
C SER A 3 19.76 27.61 1.30
N ILE A 4 19.92 26.58 0.45
CA ILE A 4 19.38 25.21 0.60
C ILE A 4 17.86 25.13 0.88
N PHE A 5 17.00 24.58 0.01
CA PHE A 5 16.69 23.15 0.04
C PHE A 5 16.10 22.70 -1.30
N THR A 6 16.89 21.91 -2.01
CA THR A 6 16.52 20.71 -2.76
C THR A 6 15.08 20.24 -2.49
N ILE A 7 14.14 20.52 -3.40
CA ILE A 7 12.83 19.84 -3.41
C ILE A 7 12.96 18.57 -4.24
N SER A 8 13.94 17.75 -3.88
CA SER A 8 13.90 16.32 -4.18
C SER A 8 13.20 15.65 -2.99
N SER A 9 12.18 14.86 -3.28
CA SER A 9 11.75 13.75 -2.43
C SER A 9 10.73 13.97 -1.31
N LEU A 10 9.95 15.04 -1.29
CA LEU A 10 8.77 15.06 -0.41
C LEU A 10 7.49 14.86 -1.22
N CYS A 11 7.04 13.60 -1.22
CA CYS A 11 5.65 13.21 -1.34
C CYS A 11 4.75 14.37 -0.89
N LEU A 12 4.05 15.00 -1.84
CA LEU A 12 3.01 15.98 -1.55
C LEU A 12 1.91 15.29 -0.74
N GLY A 13 2.12 15.20 0.58
CA GLY A 13 1.11 14.92 1.59
C GLY A 13 0.23 16.15 1.81
N ILE A 14 -0.22 16.79 0.74
CA ILE A 14 -1.27 17.80 0.77
C ILE A 14 -2.50 17.25 0.05
N SER A 15 -3.14 16.28 0.68
CA SER A 15 -4.56 16.08 0.43
C SER A 15 -5.28 17.23 1.12
N HIS A 16 -5.54 18.27 0.33
CA HIS A 16 -6.51 19.32 0.59
C HIS A 16 -7.70 18.77 1.39
N ALA A 17 -7.91 19.33 2.58
CA ALA A 17 -9.17 19.22 3.29
C ALA A 17 -10.26 19.87 2.41
N SER A 18 -11.00 19.05 1.67
CA SER A 18 -12.22 19.46 0.98
C SER A 18 -13.40 18.79 1.67
N THR A 19 -14.32 19.61 2.13
CA THR A 19 -15.49 19.25 2.94
C THR A 19 -16.56 18.53 2.12
N ILE A 20 -16.37 17.24 1.88
CA ILE A 20 -17.40 16.23 1.62
C ILE A 20 -16.82 14.94 2.23
N ALA A 21 -17.62 14.11 2.89
CA ALA A 21 -17.20 12.76 3.28
C ALA A 21 -17.04 11.86 2.03
N GLU A 22 -16.17 12.27 1.11
CA GLU A 22 -15.57 11.37 0.14
C GLU A 22 -14.79 10.38 0.98
N ARG A 23 -15.06 9.08 0.82
CA ARG A 23 -14.31 8.02 1.51
C ARG A 23 -12.84 8.19 1.14
N ALA A 24 -12.10 8.95 1.95
CA ALA A 24 -10.68 9.13 1.77
C ALA A 24 -10.09 7.72 1.80
N CYS A 25 -9.39 7.37 0.73
CA CYS A 25 -8.72 6.09 0.67
C CYS A 25 -7.66 6.03 1.77
N ALA A 26 -7.43 4.85 2.34
CA ALA A 26 -6.40 4.67 3.33
C ALA A 26 -5.01 4.76 2.65
N PRO A 27 -4.11 5.64 3.13
CA PRO A 27 -2.75 5.75 2.61
C PRO A 27 -1.92 4.52 3.02
N TYR A 28 -0.66 4.46 2.61
CA TYR A 28 0.27 3.40 3.05
C TYR A 28 0.28 3.26 4.58
N ALA A 29 0.21 2.03 5.08
CA ALA A 29 0.02 1.67 6.49
C ALA A 29 -1.25 2.23 7.17
N GLY A 30 -2.15 2.85 6.41
CA GLY A 30 -3.48 3.25 6.85
C GLY A 30 -4.36 2.02 7.10
N ASP A 31 -5.32 2.18 8.02
CA ASP A 31 -6.29 1.13 8.33
C ASP A 31 -7.33 1.01 7.20
N CYS A 32 -7.52 -0.21 6.68
CA CYS A 32 -8.48 -0.50 5.62
C CYS A 32 -9.62 -1.43 6.06
N SER A 33 -9.88 -1.53 7.36
CA SER A 33 -10.97 -2.37 7.89
C SER A 33 -12.35 -1.90 7.41
N PHE A 34 -12.50 -0.58 7.21
CA PHE A 34 -13.77 0.05 6.83
C PHE A 34 -13.65 1.01 5.64
N THR A 35 -12.48 1.10 5.01
CA THR A 35 -12.22 1.97 3.86
C THR A 35 -11.32 1.27 2.84
N ALA A 36 -11.43 1.65 1.56
CA ALA A 36 -10.55 1.13 0.52
C ALA A 36 -9.15 1.74 0.62
N CYS A 37 -8.12 0.99 0.27
CA CYS A 37 -6.77 1.53 0.13
C CYS A 37 -6.66 2.46 -1.10
N CYS A 38 -5.72 3.41 -1.04
CA CYS A 38 -5.44 4.26 -2.19
C CYS A 38 -4.90 3.46 -3.38
N SER A 39 -4.99 4.04 -4.58
CA SER A 39 -4.53 3.39 -5.82
C SER A 39 -3.11 2.84 -5.70
N GLY A 40 -2.89 1.60 -6.16
CA GLY A 40 -1.61 0.90 -6.05
C GLY A 40 -1.34 0.25 -4.68
N LEU A 41 -2.29 0.35 -3.74
CA LEU A 41 -2.23 -0.31 -2.45
C LEU A 41 -3.39 -1.32 -2.30
N TYR A 42 -3.14 -2.32 -1.45
CA TYR A 42 -4.02 -3.44 -1.22
C TYR A 42 -4.21 -3.65 0.28
N CYS A 43 -5.37 -4.18 0.64
CA CYS A 43 -5.73 -4.44 2.03
C CYS A 43 -5.52 -5.92 2.35
N PRO A 44 -4.46 -6.29 3.08
CA PRO A 44 -4.27 -7.66 3.54
C PRO A 44 -5.29 -8.01 4.64
N TYR A 45 -5.71 -9.26 4.70
CA TYR A 45 -6.68 -9.68 5.74
C TYR A 45 -6.04 -9.87 7.12
N ASN A 46 -4.72 -10.04 7.21
CA ASN A 46 -4.02 -10.42 8.45
C ASN A 46 -3.85 -9.26 9.44
N ASN A 47 -3.66 -8.02 8.95
CA ASN A 47 -3.44 -6.84 9.78
C ASN A 47 -4.26 -5.62 9.33
N ALA A 48 -5.01 -5.71 8.21
CA ALA A 48 -5.84 -4.64 7.67
C ALA A 48 -5.09 -3.32 7.47
N ARG A 49 -3.81 -3.39 7.08
CA ARG A 49 -2.96 -2.22 6.81
C ARG A 49 -2.60 -2.13 5.35
N CYS A 50 -2.99 -1.03 4.71
CA CYS A 50 -2.72 -0.81 3.29
C CYS A 50 -1.24 -0.91 2.97
N ARG A 51 -0.91 -1.70 1.95
CA ARG A 51 0.46 -1.92 1.50
C ARG A 51 0.52 -2.11 -0.01
N PRO A 52 1.68 -1.88 -0.64
CA PRO A 52 1.86 -2.24 -2.04
C PRO A 52 1.77 -3.76 -2.22
N CYS A 53 1.78 -4.17 -3.47
CA CYS A 53 1.92 -5.56 -3.87
C CYS A 53 3.18 -6.23 -3.27
N HIS A 54 3.19 -7.56 -3.21
CA HIS A 54 4.34 -8.32 -2.72
C HIS A 54 5.44 -8.44 -3.78
N PRO A 55 6.72 -8.16 -3.45
CA PRO A 55 7.83 -8.45 -4.32
C PRO A 55 8.05 -9.97 -4.48
N ALA A 56 8.82 -10.37 -5.49
CA ALA A 56 9.17 -11.78 -5.70
C ALA A 56 9.86 -12.38 -4.46
N GLY A 57 9.49 -13.61 -4.10
CA GLY A 57 9.96 -14.32 -2.92
C GLY A 57 9.22 -14.01 -1.62
N GLU A 58 8.36 -12.99 -1.57
CA GLU A 58 7.55 -12.71 -0.38
C GLU A 58 6.29 -13.57 -0.31
N TYR A 59 5.81 -13.76 0.93
CA TYR A 59 4.57 -14.46 1.21
C TYR A 59 3.37 -13.73 0.60
N CYS A 60 2.52 -14.44 -0.14
CA CYS A 60 1.36 -13.89 -0.86
C CYS A 60 0.01 -14.47 -0.42
N GLY A 61 0.00 -15.16 0.73
CA GLY A 61 -1.21 -15.79 1.24
C GLY A 61 -2.19 -14.82 1.89
N ASP A 62 -1.90 -13.52 1.99
CA ASP A 62 -2.67 -12.53 2.74
C ASP A 62 -3.65 -11.67 1.90
N ALA A 63 -4.00 -12.13 0.70
CA ALA A 63 -4.86 -11.45 -0.30
C ALA A 63 -4.26 -10.19 -0.96
N VAL A 64 -3.01 -9.86 -0.68
CA VAL A 64 -2.25 -8.86 -1.44
C VAL A 64 -1.64 -9.52 -2.69
N PRO A 65 -1.82 -8.96 -3.89
CA PRO A 65 -1.26 -9.53 -5.11
C PRO A 65 0.26 -9.38 -5.17
N CYS A 66 0.90 -10.25 -5.94
CA CYS A 66 2.30 -10.11 -6.31
C CYS A 66 2.48 -8.94 -7.28
N CYS A 67 3.56 -8.17 -7.13
CA CYS A 67 3.87 -7.05 -8.02
C CYS A 67 4.15 -7.51 -9.46
N SER A 68 4.66 -8.73 -9.59
CA SER A 68 4.90 -9.42 -10.84
C SER A 68 4.66 -10.90 -10.64
N GLY A 69 4.23 -11.57 -11.71
CA GLY A 69 3.98 -13.00 -11.68
C GLY A 69 2.73 -13.38 -10.87
N SER A 70 2.74 -14.59 -10.34
CA SER A 70 1.60 -15.18 -9.63
C SER A 70 1.99 -15.63 -8.23
N CYS A 71 1.01 -15.67 -7.33
CA CYS A 71 1.20 -16.32 -6.04
C CYS A 71 1.33 -17.84 -6.26
N THR A 72 2.55 -18.35 -6.16
CA THR A 72 2.82 -19.78 -6.25
C THR A 72 2.35 -20.45 -4.97
N TRP A 73 1.35 -21.32 -5.12
CA TRP A 73 0.79 -22.05 -3.99
C TRP A 73 1.79 -23.09 -3.48
N SER A 74 2.14 -22.98 -2.20
CA SER A 74 2.93 -23.96 -1.48
C SER A 74 2.25 -24.24 -0.14
N PRO A 75 2.07 -25.50 0.27
CA PRO A 75 1.23 -25.87 1.42
C PRO A 75 1.72 -25.27 2.75
N SER A 76 2.98 -24.85 2.83
CA SER A 76 3.57 -24.26 4.05
C SER A 76 3.87 -22.77 3.94
N ASN A 77 4.07 -22.25 2.73
CA ASN A 77 4.50 -20.87 2.51
C ASN A 77 4.26 -20.46 1.04
N PRO A 78 3.04 -20.08 0.63
CA PRO A 78 2.80 -19.52 -0.70
C PRO A 78 3.63 -18.25 -0.90
N TYR A 79 4.27 -18.10 -2.06
CA TYR A 79 5.18 -16.99 -2.33
C TYR A 79 5.02 -16.43 -3.75
N CYS A 80 5.39 -15.17 -3.95
CA CYS A 80 5.40 -14.55 -5.28
C CYS A 80 6.55 -15.08 -6.13
N SER A 81 6.22 -15.64 -7.31
CA SER A 81 7.19 -16.16 -8.29
C SER A 81 7.45 -15.19 -9.43
#